data_AF-A0A2K9A1C0-F1
#
_entry.id   AF-A0A2K9A1C0-F1
#
_cell.length_a   1.000
_cell.length_b   1.000
_cell.length_c   1.000
_cell.angle_alpha   90.00
_cell.angle_beta   90.00
_cell.angle_gamma   90.00
#
_symmetry.space_group_name_H-M   'P 1'
#
loop_
_entity.id
_entity.type
_entity.pdbx_description
1 polymer ?
#
loop_
_entity_poly.entity_id
_entity_poly.type
_entity_poly.pdbx_seq_one_letter_code
_entity_poly.pdbx_strand_id
1 'polypeptide(L)'
;MKKRIISGLIIGALLGLLCIGGAYLRNPNGNDSVFLFSLWYNRVLMGLIIAILGRTKTYKFAIIRGLVLGGLISYAFYVTTNYQDLISFLAGFLYGVIIDLSLYRLDKKRGL
;
A
#
# COMPACT_ATOMS: atom_id res chain seq x y z
N MET A 1 -8.27 17.21 -4.65
CA MET A 1 -8.03 15.95 -5.40
C MET A 1 -6.57 15.76 -5.83
N LYS A 2 -5.99 16.60 -6.72
CA LYS A 2 -4.59 16.45 -7.18
C LYS A 2 -3.57 16.24 -6.05
N LYS A 3 -3.61 17.08 -5.00
CA LYS A 3 -2.73 16.98 -3.82
C LYS A 3 -2.87 15.66 -3.05
N ARG A 4 -4.07 15.08 -2.97
CA ARG A 4 -4.34 13.80 -2.28
C ARG A 4 -3.76 12.64 -3.07
N ILE A 5 -3.94 12.62 -4.39
CA ILE A 5 -3.38 11.59 -5.28
C ILE A 5 -1.86 11.57 -5.20
N ILE A 6 -1.22 12.75 -5.28
CA ILE A 6 0.24 12.86 -5.15
C ILE A 6 0.70 12.35 -3.77
N SER A 7 0.03 12.75 -2.69
CA SER A 7 0.34 12.23 -1.35
C SER A 7 0.19 10.71 -1.26
N GLY A 8 -0.85 10.13 -1.87
CA GLY A 8 -1.07 8.68 -1.87
C GLY A 8 0.03 7.93 -2.60
N LEU A 9 0.44 8.41 -3.77
CA LEU A 9 1.56 7.86 -4.54
C LEU A 9 2.87 7.92 -3.75
N ILE A 10 3.18 9.07 -3.13
CA ILE A 10 4.40 9.24 -2.33
C ILE A 10 4.40 8.29 -1.14
N ILE A 11 3.31 8.24 -0.37
CA ILE A 11 3.20 7.36 0.80
C ILE A 11 3.32 5.89 0.36
N GLY A 12 2.62 5.50 -0.72
CA GLY A 12 2.70 4.15 -1.29
C GLY A 12 4.12 3.79 -1.76
N ALA A 13 4.81 4.70 -2.43
CA ALA A 13 6.20 4.50 -2.88
C ALA A 13 7.18 4.35 -1.71
N LEU A 14 7.05 5.17 -0.67
CA LEU A 14 7.90 5.10 0.53
C LEU A 14 7.67 3.80 1.30
N LEU A 15 6.40 3.41 1.52
CA LEU A 15 6.08 2.13 2.14
C LEU A 15 6.52 0.94 1.26
N GLY A 16 6.48 1.12 -0.07
CA GLY A 16 7.02 0.17 -1.04
C GLY A 16 8.50 -0.09 -0.81
N LEU A 17 9.32 0.96 -0.63
CA LEU A 17 10.75 0.83 -0.36
C LEU A 17 11.01 0.05 0.94
N LEU A 18 10.22 0.30 1.98
CA LEU A 18 10.29 -0.47 3.23
C LEU A 18 9.89 -1.94 3.01
N CYS A 19 8.86 -2.20 2.20
CA CYS A 19 8.36 -3.54 1.90
C CYS A 19 9.40 -4.37 1.13
N ILE A 20 10.03 -3.81 0.09
CA ILE A 20 11.07 -4.52 -0.67
C ILE A 20 12.33 -4.73 0.15
N GLY A 21 12.69 -3.79 1.03
CA GLY A 21 13.79 -3.97 1.96
C GLY A 21 13.55 -5.16 2.89
N GLY A 22 12.34 -5.29 3.44
CA GLY A 22 11.95 -6.44 4.25
C GLY A 22 11.91 -7.76 3.48
N ALA A 23 11.48 -7.75 2.21
CA ALA A 23 11.51 -8.92 1.35
C ALA A 23 12.95 -9.35 1.02
N TYR A 24 13.82 -8.38 0.71
CA TYR A 24 15.24 -8.61 0.40
C TYR A 24 15.99 -9.19 1.60
N LEU A 25 15.82 -8.64 2.81
CA LEU A 25 16.49 -9.14 4.01
C LEU A 25 16.14 -10.60 4.35
N ARG A 26 14.92 -11.03 4.00
CA ARG A 26 14.44 -12.39 4.28
C ARG A 26 14.92 -13.41 3.24
N ASN A 27 15.20 -12.97 2.02
CA ASN A 27 15.75 -13.83 0.98
C ASN A 27 16.66 -13.05 0.00
N PRO A 28 17.89 -12.71 0.41
CA PRO A 28 18.76 -11.82 -0.38
C PRO A 28 19.23 -12.42 -1.71
N ASN A 29 19.26 -13.76 -1.82
CA ASN A 29 19.73 -14.47 -3.02
C ASN A 29 18.60 -15.07 -3.86
N GLY A 30 17.35 -15.00 -3.40
CA GLY A 30 16.21 -15.69 -4.01
C GLY A 30 15.16 -14.78 -4.64
N ASN A 31 15.29 -13.45 -4.49
CA ASN A 31 14.33 -12.51 -5.06
C ASN A 31 14.86 -11.93 -6.38
N ASP A 32 14.15 -12.21 -7.47
CA ASP A 32 14.39 -11.56 -8.76
C ASP A 32 14.12 -10.05 -8.65
N SER A 33 14.93 -9.24 -9.33
CA SER A 33 14.75 -7.79 -9.47
C SER A 33 13.35 -7.46 -9.99
N VAL A 34 12.81 -8.28 -10.90
CA VAL A 34 11.45 -8.12 -11.43
C VAL A 34 10.41 -8.34 -10.32
N PHE A 35 10.60 -9.34 -9.46
CA PHE A 35 9.71 -9.60 -8.33
C PHE A 35 9.71 -8.44 -7.34
N LEU A 36 10.89 -7.94 -6.95
CA LEU A 36 11.02 -6.81 -6.03
C LEU A 36 10.39 -5.53 -6.60
N PHE A 37 10.62 -5.24 -7.88
CA PHE A 37 10.00 -4.09 -8.55
C PHE A 37 8.47 -4.25 -8.61
N SER A 38 7.98 -5.45 -8.92
CA SER A 38 6.53 -5.73 -8.96
C SER A 38 5.88 -5.57 -7.59
N LEU A 39 6.58 -5.98 -6.51
CA LEU A 39 6.13 -5.78 -5.13
C LEU A 39 6.10 -4.29 -4.76
N TRP A 40 7.13 -3.52 -5.13
CA TRP A 40 7.14 -2.07 -4.95
C TRP A 40 6.01 -1.39 -5.72
N TYR A 41 5.83 -1.74 -7.00
CA TYR A 41 4.78 -1.21 -7.86
C TYR A 41 3.38 -1.50 -7.29
N ASN A 42 3.17 -2.68 -6.72
CA ASN A 42 1.92 -3.01 -6.02
C ASN A 42 1.61 -2.02 -4.88
N ARG A 43 2.61 -1.57 -4.12
CA ARG A 43 2.43 -0.57 -3.05
C ARG A 43 2.14 0.82 -3.57
N VAL A 44 2.77 1.22 -4.68
CA VAL A 44 2.47 2.48 -5.36
C VAL A 44 1.02 2.48 -5.88
N LEU A 45 0.60 1.37 -6.51
CA LEU A 45 -0.77 1.20 -7.02
C LEU A 45 -1.80 1.21 -5.89
N MET A 46 -1.49 0.59 -4.75
CA MET A 46 -2.32 0.67 -3.54
C MET A 46 -2.51 2.11 -3.06
N GLY A 47 -1.42 2.88 -3.00
CA GLY A 47 -1.45 4.31 -2.69
C GLY A 47 -2.34 5.12 -3.64
N LEU A 48 -2.25 4.84 -4.93
CA LEU A 48 -3.06 5.46 -5.98
C LEU A 48 -4.56 5.16 -5.80
N ILE A 49 -4.92 3.89 -5.68
CA ILE A 49 -6.32 3.45 -5.57
C ILE A 49 -6.99 4.06 -4.34
N ILE A 50 -6.34 4.00 -3.17
CA ILE A 50 -6.86 4.58 -1.93
C ILE A 50 -7.01 6.10 -2.05
N ALA A 51 -6.10 6.77 -2.76
CA ALA A 51 -6.18 8.22 -2.94
C ALA A 51 -7.32 8.65 -3.86
N ILE A 52 -7.57 7.91 -4.96
CA ILE A 52 -8.62 8.20 -5.94
C ILE A 52 -10.03 8.06 -5.33
N LEU A 53 -10.24 7.08 -4.44
CA LEU A 53 -11.51 6.87 -3.72
C LEU A 53 -11.94 8.03 -2.81
N GLY A 54 -11.12 9.08 -2.69
CA GLY A 54 -11.49 10.31 -2.03
C GLY A 54 -11.48 10.23 -0.50
N ARG A 55 -12.05 11.27 0.12
CA ARG A 55 -11.99 11.53 1.56
C ARG A 55 -12.85 10.54 2.35
N THR A 56 -12.34 10.11 3.49
CA THR A 56 -13.13 9.37 4.49
C THR A 56 -13.71 10.31 5.53
N LYS A 57 -14.99 10.14 5.87
CA LYS A 57 -15.66 10.94 6.91
C LYS A 57 -15.20 10.60 8.33
N THR A 58 -14.84 9.35 8.57
CA THR A 58 -14.57 8.84 9.92
C THR A 58 -13.28 8.04 9.96
N TYR A 59 -12.53 8.18 11.06
CA TYR A 59 -11.31 7.42 11.33
C TYR A 59 -11.52 5.89 11.21
N LYS A 60 -12.59 5.36 11.80
CA LYS A 60 -12.95 3.93 11.73
C LYS A 60 -13.15 3.46 10.28
N PHE A 61 -13.80 4.28 9.46
CA PHE A 61 -14.04 3.96 8.05
C PHE A 61 -12.73 3.94 7.25
N ALA A 62 -11.80 4.86 7.54
CA ALA A 62 -10.48 4.85 6.90
C ALA A 62 -9.67 3.60 7.24
N ILE A 63 -9.76 3.09 8.49
CA ILE A 63 -9.12 1.81 8.85
C ILE A 63 -9.72 0.66 8.04
N ILE A 64 -11.05 0.50 8.08
CA ILE A 64 -11.73 -0.62 7.41
C ILE A 64 -11.46 -0.56 5.90
N ARG A 65 -11.62 0.62 5.30
CA ARG A 65 -11.38 0.82 3.86
C ARG A 65 -9.93 0.53 3.49
N GLY A 66 -8.96 1.05 4.25
CA GLY A 66 -7.55 0.77 4.05
C GLY A 66 -7.22 -0.73 4.17
N LEU A 67 -7.78 -1.40 5.17
CA LEU A 67 -7.59 -2.84 5.39
C LEU A 67 -8.14 -3.67 4.22
N VAL A 68 -9.37 -3.39 3.79
CA VAL A 68 -10.01 -4.11 2.69
C VAL A 68 -9.26 -3.87 1.37
N LEU A 69 -8.97 -2.62 1.02
CA LEU A 69 -8.27 -2.29 -0.23
C LEU A 69 -6.83 -2.80 -0.24
N GLY A 70 -6.13 -2.66 0.89
CA GLY A 70 -4.77 -3.17 1.05
C GLY A 70 -4.71 -4.68 0.87
N GLY A 71 -5.66 -5.40 1.48
CA GLY A 71 -5.85 -6.83 1.32
C GLY A 71 -6.15 -7.23 -0.12
N LEU A 72 -7.13 -6.61 -0.76
CA LEU A 72 -7.54 -6.95 -2.15
C LEU A 72 -6.39 -6.75 -3.15
N ILE A 73 -5.69 -5.61 -3.06
CA ILE A 73 -4.61 -5.27 -4.00
C ILE A 73 -3.40 -6.20 -3.78
N SER A 74 -3.12 -6.55 -2.53
CA SER A 74 -2.03 -7.48 -2.21
C SER A 74 -2.39 -8.92 -2.54
N TYR A 75 -3.66 -9.29 -2.41
CA TYR A 75 -4.16 -10.61 -2.80
C TYR A 75 -3.99 -10.82 -4.31
N ALA A 76 -4.33 -9.83 -5.12
CA ALA A 76 -4.11 -9.88 -6.57
C ALA A 76 -2.64 -10.20 -6.89
N PHE A 77 -1.69 -9.50 -6.25
CA PHE A 77 -0.27 -9.77 -6.40
C PHE A 77 0.13 -11.18 -5.91
N TYR A 78 -0.39 -11.59 -4.76
CA TYR A 78 -0.08 -12.88 -4.14
C TYR A 78 -0.49 -14.07 -5.03
N VAL A 79 -1.66 -14.00 -5.67
CA VAL A 79 -2.13 -15.04 -6.59
C VAL A 79 -1.29 -15.03 -7.88
N THR A 80 -0.96 -13.86 -8.43
CA THR A 80 -0.15 -13.76 -9.66
C THR A 80 1.30 -14.22 -9.50
N THR A 81 1.78 -14.33 -8.26
CA THR A 81 3.13 -14.78 -7.92
C THR A 81 3.16 -16.23 -7.44
N ASN A 82 2.11 -17.03 -7.72
CA ASN A 82 2.00 -18.41 -7.26
C ASN A 82 2.18 -18.55 -5.74
N TYR A 83 1.63 -17.61 -4.97
CA TYR A 83 1.61 -17.66 -3.50
C TYR A 83 3.00 -17.61 -2.83
N GLN A 84 4.00 -17.06 -3.51
CA GLN A 84 5.40 -17.06 -3.07
C GLN A 84 5.68 -16.31 -1.74
N ASP A 85 4.97 -15.20 -1.46
CA ASP A 85 5.27 -14.37 -0.28
C ASP A 85 4.03 -13.99 0.54
N LEU A 86 3.67 -14.87 1.48
CA LEU A 86 2.56 -14.66 2.41
C LEU A 86 2.80 -13.46 3.34
N ILE A 87 4.04 -13.18 3.73
CA ILE A 87 4.35 -12.06 4.64
C ILE A 87 4.12 -10.74 3.92
N SER A 88 4.55 -10.63 2.66
CA SER A 88 4.26 -9.47 1.83
C SER A 88 2.76 -9.31 1.59
N PHE A 89 2.01 -10.41 1.41
CA PHE A 89 0.54 -10.34 1.34
C PHE A 89 -0.06 -9.74 2.61
N LEU A 90 0.28 -10.27 3.79
CA LEU A 90 -0.25 -9.79 5.07
C LEU A 90 0.17 -8.34 5.38
N ALA A 91 1.41 -7.96 5.06
CA ALA A 91 1.88 -6.58 5.17
C ALA A 91 1.03 -5.61 4.35
N GLY A 92 0.40 -6.10 3.27
CA GLY A 92 -0.53 -5.35 2.44
C GLY A 92 -1.74 -4.79 3.18
N PHE A 93 -2.33 -5.56 4.09
CA PHE A 93 -3.44 -5.08 4.92
C PHE A 93 -2.98 -3.92 5.80
N LEU A 94 -1.82 -4.08 6.44
CA LEU A 94 -1.24 -3.05 7.31
C LEU A 94 -0.89 -1.79 6.54
N TYR A 95 -0.23 -1.92 5.38
CA TYR A 95 0.13 -0.77 4.55
C TYR A 95 -1.11 -0.05 4.00
N GLY A 96 -2.16 -0.78 3.60
CA GLY A 96 -3.42 -0.16 3.19
C GLY A 96 -4.04 0.71 4.28
N VAL A 97 -4.04 0.22 5.53
CA VAL A 97 -4.48 0.99 6.70
C VAL A 97 -3.60 2.23 6.92
N ILE A 98 -2.27 2.07 6.89
CA ILE A 98 -1.33 3.17 7.09
C ILE A 98 -1.51 4.27 6.03
N ILE A 99 -1.67 3.88 4.76
CA ILE A 99 -1.90 4.82 3.65
C ILE A 99 -3.19 5.59 3.89
N ASP A 100 -4.31 4.91 4.14
CA ASP A 100 -5.60 5.60 4.24
C ASP A 100 -5.69 6.50 5.48
N LEU A 101 -5.14 6.04 6.61
CA LEU A 101 -5.02 6.85 7.82
C LEU A 101 -4.13 8.09 7.61
N SER A 102 -3.01 7.94 6.90
CA SER A 102 -2.11 9.05 6.61
C SER A 102 -2.80 10.08 5.72
N LEU A 103 -3.54 9.63 4.70
CA LEU A 103 -4.32 10.50 3.85
C LEU A 103 -5.48 11.18 4.60
N TYR A 104 -6.17 10.47 5.48
CA TYR A 104 -7.20 11.05 6.36
C TYR A 104 -6.63 12.17 7.23
N ARG A 105 -5.47 11.96 7.87
CA ARG A 105 -4.79 12.98 8.67
C ARG A 105 -4.36 14.18 7.82
N LEU A 106 -3.84 13.94 6.61
CA LEU A 106 -3.44 14.99 5.68
C LEU A 106 -4.62 15.82 5.18
N ASP A 107 -5.76 15.20 4.91
CA ASP A 107 -6.97 15.90 4.49
C ASP A 107 -7.51 16.80 5.61
N LYS A 108 -7.58 16.26 6.84
CA LYS A 108 -7.94 17.05 8.03
C LYS A 108 -7.01 18.25 8.24
N LYS A 109 -5.69 18.07 8.08
CA LYS A 109 -4.70 19.16 8.20
C LYS A 109 -4.85 20.22 7.09
N ARG A 110 -5.37 19.84 5.93
CA ARG A 110 -5.62 20.74 4.78
C ARG A 110 -6.97 21.46 4.86
N GLY A 111 -7.76 21.24 5.93
CA GLY A 111 -9.12 21.78 6.04
C GLY A 111 -10.08 21.21 4.98
N LEU A 112 -9.78 20.00 4.50
CA LEU A 112 -10.58 19.28 3.51
C LEU A 112 -11.44 18.22 4.19
#